data_AF-A0A932PZM8-F1
#
_entry.id   AF-A0A932PZM8-F1
#
_cell.length_a   1.000
_cell.length_b   1.000
_cell.length_c   1.000
_cell.angle_alpha   90.00
_cell.angle_beta   90.00
_cell.angle_gamma   90.00
#
_symmetry.space_group_name_H-M   'P 1'
#
loop_
_entity.id
_entity.type
_entity.pdbx_description
1 polymer ?
#
loop_
_entity_poly.entity_id
_entity_poly.type
_entity_poly.pdbx_seq_one_letter_code
_entity_poly.pdbx_strand_id
1 'polypeptide(L)'
;MVRLYANENFPLPVVEELRRLGYDVTTTFETGQAGQAVSDVQVLAFAKTEKRVLLTLNRKHFVKLHQTDFDHYGIVACTFDPNFVALAQRI
;
A
#
# COMPACT_ATOMS: atom_id res chain seq x y z
N MET A 1 4.29 -3.39 15.83
CA MET A 1 3.87 -4.18 14.67
C MET A 1 3.58 -3.21 13.54
N VAL A 2 4.17 -3.41 12.36
CA VAL A 2 3.98 -2.50 11.22
C VAL A 2 2.59 -2.74 10.64
N ARG A 3 1.85 -1.65 10.39
CA ARG A 3 0.55 -1.69 9.73
C ARG A 3 0.69 -1.22 8.29
N LEU A 4 0.22 -2.03 7.37
CA LEU A 4 0.34 -1.83 5.93
C LEU A 4 -1.05 -1.55 5.35
N TYR A 5 -1.09 -0.67 4.35
CA TYR A 5 -2.27 -0.39 3.55
C TYR A 5 -1.96 -0.65 2.08
N ALA A 6 -2.54 -1.70 1.50
CA ALA A 6 -2.31 -2.09 0.12
C ALA A 6 -3.27 -1.37 -0.83
N ASN A 7 -2.70 -0.64 -1.79
CA ASN A 7 -3.45 0.05 -2.84
C ASN A 7 -4.24 -0.92 -3.74
N GLU A 8 -5.23 -0.44 -4.48
CA GLU A 8 -6.18 -1.28 -5.25
C GLU A 8 -5.51 -2.22 -6.27
N ASN A 9 -4.40 -1.78 -6.86
CA ASN A 9 -3.68 -2.55 -7.88
C ASN A 9 -2.58 -3.43 -7.27
N PHE A 10 -2.48 -3.49 -5.94
CA PHE A 10 -1.46 -4.28 -5.28
C PHE A 10 -1.85 -5.77 -5.28
N PRO A 11 -0.95 -6.70 -5.65
CA PRO A 11 -1.34 -8.10 -5.85
C PRO A 11 -1.78 -8.76 -4.55
N LEU A 12 -2.99 -9.33 -4.52
CA LEU A 12 -3.52 -10.04 -3.35
C LEU A 12 -2.63 -11.19 -2.86
N PRO A 13 -1.96 -11.99 -3.72
CA PRO A 13 -1.04 -13.03 -3.23
C PRO A 13 0.12 -12.47 -2.40
N VAL A 14 0.56 -11.23 -2.67
CA VAL A 14 1.60 -10.57 -1.86
C VAL A 14 1.02 -10.16 -0.51
N VAL A 15 -0.22 -9.67 -0.48
CA VAL A 15 -0.93 -9.32 0.76
C VAL A 15 -1.09 -10.54 1.66
N GLU A 16 -1.49 -11.68 1.09
CA GLU A 16 -1.63 -12.94 1.81
C GLU A 16 -0.29 -13.40 2.40
N GLU A 17 0.79 -13.32 1.63
CA GLU A 17 2.12 -13.68 2.12
C GLU A 17 2.60 -12.73 3.22
N LEU A 18 2.38 -11.42 3.09
CA LEU A 18 2.70 -10.46 4.15
C LEU A 18 1.91 -10.74 5.45
N ARG A 19 0.64 -11.13 5.34
CA ARG A 19 -0.16 -11.57 6.49
C ARG A 19 0.43 -12.84 7.12
N ARG A 20 0.88 -13.81 6.30
CA ARG A 20 1.56 -15.02 6.76
C ARG A 20 2.87 -14.72 7.49
N LEU A 21 3.59 -13.69 7.05
CA LEU A 21 4.81 -13.18 7.71
C LEU A 21 4.51 -12.39 9.00
N GLY A 22 3.23 -12.17 9.35
CA GLY A 22 2.82 -11.53 10.59
C GLY A 22 2.67 -10.01 10.50
N TYR A 23 2.49 -9.44 9.30
CA TYR A 23 2.14 -8.03 9.14
C TYR A 23 0.62 -7.80 9.25
N ASP A 24 0.22 -6.66 9.82
CA ASP A 24 -1.17 -6.20 9.76
C ASP A 24 -1.38 -5.48 8.43
N VAL A 25 -2.00 -6.16 7.46
CA VAL A 25 -2.25 -5.61 6.13
C VAL A 25 -3.75 -5.41 5.90
N THR A 26 -4.13 -4.20 5.52
CA THR A 26 -5.47 -3.84 5.06
C THR A 26 -5.41 -3.46 3.58
N THR A 27 -6.40 -3.82 2.79
CA THR A 27 -6.49 -3.45 1.37
C THR A 27 -7.52 -2.35 1.13
N THR A 28 -7.40 -1.58 0.04
CA THR A 28 -8.44 -0.63 -0.38
C THR A 28 -9.80 -1.31 -0.64
N PHE A 29 -9.81 -2.59 -1.01
CA PHE A 29 -11.05 -3.36 -1.19
C PHE A 29 -11.77 -3.58 0.15
N GLU A 30 -11.04 -3.91 1.20
CA GLU A 30 -11.59 -4.16 2.54
C GLU A 30 -12.09 -2.87 3.20
N THR A 31 -11.54 -1.72 2.84
CA THR A 31 -11.97 -0.40 3.35
C THR A 31 -13.11 0.20 2.54
N GLY A 32 -13.61 -0.51 1.52
CA GLY A 32 -14.64 -0.03 0.61
C GLY A 32 -14.19 1.12 -0.28
N GLN A 33 -12.89 1.40 -0.35
CA GLN A 33 -12.29 2.47 -1.17
C GLN A 33 -11.92 2.00 -2.58
N ALA A 34 -11.85 0.69 -2.82
CA ALA A 34 -11.55 0.17 -4.16
C ALA A 34 -12.70 0.44 -5.15
N GLY A 35 -12.35 0.85 -6.38
CA GLY A 35 -13.32 1.09 -7.45
C GLY A 35 -14.13 2.38 -7.33
N GLN A 36 -13.94 3.18 -6.27
CA GLN A 36 -14.63 4.46 -6.07
C GLN A 36 -13.96 5.65 -6.81
N ALA A 37 -13.09 5.41 -7.79
CA ALA A 37 -12.25 6.44 -8.42
C ALA A 37 -11.53 7.31 -7.37
N VAL A 38 -11.13 6.69 -6.25
CA VAL A 38 -10.46 7.35 -5.13
C VAL A 38 -9.10 7.82 -5.61
N SER A 39 -8.85 9.12 -5.47
CA SER A 39 -7.60 9.73 -5.90
C SER A 39 -6.42 9.25 -5.06
N ASP A 40 -5.20 9.26 -5.63
CA ASP A 40 -3.97 8.93 -4.90
C ASP A 40 -3.83 9.73 -3.59
N VAL A 41 -4.31 11.00 -3.59
CA VAL A 41 -4.34 11.87 -2.40
C VAL A 41 -5.23 11.30 -1.30
N GLN A 42 -6.44 10.84 -1.64
CA GLN A 42 -7.38 10.26 -0.67
C GLN A 42 -6.88 8.92 -0.13
N VAL A 43 -6.23 8.10 -0.98
CA VAL A 43 -5.59 6.85 -0.56
C VAL A 43 -4.50 7.14 0.48
N LEU A 44 -3.65 8.15 0.23
CA LEU A 44 -2.62 8.54 1.19
C LEU A 44 -3.21 9.15 2.47
N ALA A 45 -4.26 9.97 2.36
CA ALA A 45 -4.94 10.56 3.52
C ALA A 45 -5.59 9.49 4.42
N PHE A 46 -6.15 8.43 3.82
CA PHE A 46 -6.64 7.27 4.58
C PHE A 46 -5.51 6.56 5.29
N ALA A 47 -4.41 6.23 4.59
CA ALA A 47 -3.24 5.60 5.20
C ALA A 47 -2.69 6.42 6.37
N LYS A 48 -2.65 7.75 6.22
CA LYS A 48 -2.26 8.69 7.26
C LYS A 48 -3.19 8.63 8.48
N THR A 49 -4.50 8.65 8.26
CA THR A 49 -5.52 8.64 9.33
C THR A 49 -5.47 7.34 10.13
N GLU A 50 -5.31 6.22 9.43
CA GLU A 50 -5.22 4.88 10.03
C GLU A 50 -3.82 4.52 10.57
N LYS A 51 -2.85 5.43 10.42
CA LYS A 51 -1.45 5.26 10.83
C LYS A 51 -0.80 4.02 10.18
N ARG A 52 -1.03 3.86 8.88
CA ARG A 52 -0.55 2.74 8.05
C ARG A 52 0.48 3.22 7.03
N VAL A 53 1.46 2.38 6.74
CA VAL A 53 2.39 2.55 5.61
C VAL A 53 1.69 2.13 4.33
N LEU A 54 1.72 2.95 3.30
CA LEU A 54 1.08 2.64 2.02
C LEU A 54 1.97 1.72 1.16
N LEU A 55 1.43 0.60 0.69
CA LEU A 55 2.04 -0.27 -0.33
C LEU A 55 1.42 0.03 -1.70
N THR A 56 2.26 0.28 -2.71
CA THR A 56 1.76 0.62 -4.05
C THR A 56 2.71 0.15 -5.15
N LEU A 57 2.13 -0.25 -6.29
CA LEU A 57 2.87 -0.43 -7.55
C LEU A 57 2.93 0.89 -8.37
N ASN A 58 2.13 1.90 -8.02
CA ASN A 58 2.06 3.19 -8.69
C ASN A 58 3.18 4.12 -8.20
N ARG A 59 4.44 3.77 -8.49
CA ARG A 59 5.61 4.52 -8.00
C ARG A 59 5.59 6.00 -8.38
N LYS A 60 5.29 6.31 -9.65
CA LYS A 60 5.41 7.67 -10.19
C LYS A 60 4.52 8.68 -9.44
N HIS A 61 3.25 8.34 -9.24
CA HIS A 61 2.31 9.28 -8.62
C HIS A 61 2.56 9.41 -7.11
N PHE A 62 2.81 8.31 -6.40
CA PHE A 62 3.02 8.36 -4.96
C PHE A 62 4.38 8.94 -4.55
N VAL A 63 5.43 8.82 -5.39
CA VAL A 63 6.69 9.54 -5.16
C VAL A 63 6.48 11.05 -5.31
N LYS A 64 5.73 11.49 -6.32
CA LYS A 64 5.38 12.90 -6.48
C LYS A 64 4.53 13.39 -5.30
N LEU A 65 3.59 12.57 -4.83
CA LEU A 65 2.73 12.92 -3.71
C LEU A 65 3.52 13.05 -2.41
N HIS A 66 4.47 12.15 -2.14
CA HIS A 66 5.39 12.25 -1.00
C HIS A 66 6.18 13.58 -0.97
N GLN A 67 6.59 14.08 -2.14
CA GLN A 67 7.31 15.35 -2.25
C GLN A 67 6.44 16.55 -1.89
N THR A 68 5.12 16.44 -2.07
CA THR A 68 4.14 17.51 -1.77
C THR A 68 3.51 17.38 -0.39
N ASP A 69 3.38 16.16 0.13
CA ASP A 69 2.84 15.83 1.44
C ASP A 69 3.75 14.76 2.07
N PHE A 70 4.64 15.20 2.96
CA PHE A 70 5.60 14.36 3.66
C PHE A 70 5.11 13.92 5.05
N ASP A 71 3.94 14.42 5.49
CA ASP A 71 3.36 14.08 6.79
C ASP A 71 2.49 12.83 6.67
N HIS A 72 3.16 11.68 6.57
CA HIS A 72 2.51 10.36 6.49
C HIS A 72 3.41 9.28 7.11
N TYR A 73 2.85 8.10 7.38
CA TYR A 73 3.56 7.00 8.05
C TYR A 73 4.52 6.22 7.15
N GLY A 74 4.54 6.52 5.85
CA GLY A 74 5.50 5.97 4.89
C GLY A 74 4.83 5.46 3.63
N ILE A 75 5.62 5.33 2.57
CA ILE A 75 5.20 4.75 1.29
C ILE A 75 6.26 3.74 0.85
N VAL A 76 5.84 2.51 0.61
CA VAL A 76 6.64 1.47 -0.03
C VAL A 76 6.17 1.35 -1.48
N ALA A 77 6.99 1.87 -2.39
CA ALA A 77 6.75 1.78 -3.82
C ALA A 77 7.46 0.54 -4.38
N CYS A 78 6.68 -0.48 -4.73
CA CYS A 78 7.19 -1.75 -5.23
C CYS A 78 7.27 -1.75 -6.76
N THR A 79 8.22 -2.52 -7.29
CA THR A 79 8.21 -2.95 -8.69
C THR A 79 7.46 -4.28 -8.77
N PHE A 80 6.60 -4.42 -9.79
CA PHE A 80 5.88 -5.67 -10.00
C PHE A 80 6.88 -6.82 -10.22
N ASP A 81 6.66 -7.91 -9.50
CA ASP A 81 7.39 -9.15 -9.65
C ASP A 81 6.36 -10.30 -9.63
N PRO A 82 6.30 -11.13 -10.67
CA PRO A 82 5.38 -12.27 -10.70
C PRO A 82 5.69 -13.32 -9.63
N ASN A 83 6.90 -13.32 -9.04
CA ASN A 83 7.20 -14.09 -7.85
C ASN A 83 6.73 -13.32 -6.60
N PHE A 84 5.44 -13.52 -6.27
CA PHE A 84 4.78 -12.81 -5.17
C PHE A 84 5.39 -13.08 -3.79
N VAL A 85 5.92 -14.28 -3.56
CA VAL A 85 6.61 -14.61 -2.30
C VAL A 85 7.92 -13.83 -2.19
N ALA A 86 8.74 -13.82 -3.24
CA ALA A 86 9.98 -13.03 -3.25
C ALA A 86 9.69 -11.53 -3.16
N LEU A 87 8.59 -11.05 -3.75
CA LEU A 87 8.14 -9.68 -3.58
C LEU A 87 7.81 -9.36 -2.12
N ALA A 88 6.99 -10.18 -1.47
CA ALA A 88 6.62 -10.00 -0.06
C ALA A 88 7.83 -10.01 0.88
N GLN A 89 8.83 -10.85 0.61
CA GLN A 89 10.05 -10.95 1.43
C GLN A 89 11.00 -9.75 1.33
N ARG A 90 10.88 -8.93 0.28
CA ARG A 90 11.71 -7.73 0.07
C ARG A 90 11.05 -6.44 0.60
N ILE A 91 9.81 -6.55 1.09
CA ILE A 91 9.06 -5.47 1.74
C ILE A 91 9.41 -5.46 3.23
#